data_AF-A0A431I5Y1-F1
#
_entry.id   AF-A0A431I5Y1-F1
#
_cell.length_a   1.000
_cell.length_b   1.000
_cell.length_c   1.000
_cell.angle_alpha   90.00
_cell.angle_beta   90.00
_cell.angle_gamma   90.00
#
_symmetry.space_group_name_H-M   'P 1'
#
loop_
_entity.id
_entity.type
_entity.pdbx_description
1 polymer ?
#
loop_
_entity_poly.entity_id
_entity_poly.type
_entity_poly.pdbx_seq_one_letter_code
_entity_poly.pdbx_strand_id
1 'polypeptide(L)'
;MGGASRISSTAEPPAGNGPSPLRCRTPAGCRRRTHPKPWTVNRIEPDSASLPWAPAADENKQAILTVLQRHLRSPASVLELGAGTGQHAVHFATALPWLRWLASELPALLPGLAARLALAGLP
;
A
#
# COMPACT_ATOMS: atom_id res chain seq x y z
N MET A 1 78.41 0.28 14.11
CA MET A 1 77.60 -0.43 15.13
C MET A 1 76.15 -0.23 14.72
N GLY A 2 75.60 -1.13 13.89
CA GLY A 2 74.79 -2.28 14.34
C GLY A 2 73.33 -1.80 14.40
N GLY A 3 72.40 -2.20 13.55
CA GLY A 3 72.17 -3.48 12.90
C GLY A 3 70.77 -3.91 13.34
N ALA A 4 69.80 -3.94 12.44
CA ALA A 4 68.51 -4.59 12.70
C ALA A 4 67.94 -5.14 11.40
N SER A 5 67.68 -6.44 11.47
CA SER A 5 67.39 -7.37 10.38
C SER A 5 66.02 -7.20 9.73
N ARG A 6 65.95 -7.75 8.51
CA ARG A 6 64.75 -8.11 7.76
C ARG A 6 63.79 -8.97 8.58
N ILE A 7 62.50 -8.87 8.25
CA ILE A 7 61.65 -10.04 7.95
C ILE A 7 60.52 -9.64 7.01
N SER A 8 60.36 -10.44 5.95
CA SER A 8 59.25 -10.42 5.00
C SER A 8 58.03 -11.16 5.54
N SER A 9 56.87 -10.87 4.94
CA SER A 9 55.70 -11.75 4.75
C SER A 9 54.69 -11.88 5.89
N THR A 10 53.43 -11.54 5.59
CA THR A 10 52.26 -12.45 5.53
C THR A 10 51.03 -11.61 5.17
N ALA A 11 50.47 -11.77 3.97
CA ALA A 11 49.33 -12.65 3.63
C ALA A 11 47.97 -12.05 4.01
N GLU A 12 47.15 -11.75 2.99
CA GLU A 12 45.72 -11.43 3.13
C GLU A 12 44.94 -12.62 3.73
N PRO A 13 43.94 -12.37 4.59
CA PRO A 13 43.01 -13.40 5.03
C PRO A 13 41.96 -13.73 3.94
N PRO A 14 41.53 -15.00 3.83
CA PRO A 14 40.70 -15.51 2.75
C PRO A 14 39.22 -15.13 2.85
N ALA A 15 38.56 -15.12 1.68
CA ALA A 15 37.13 -15.00 1.52
C ALA A 15 36.37 -16.04 2.37
N GLY A 16 35.63 -15.55 3.37
CA GLY A 16 34.82 -16.37 4.27
C GLY A 16 33.56 -16.90 3.59
N ASN A 17 33.35 -18.21 3.74
CA ASN A 17 32.13 -18.94 3.36
C ASN A 17 30.91 -18.43 4.15
N GLY A 18 30.07 -17.60 3.53
CA GLY A 18 28.69 -17.39 3.96
C GLY A 18 27.77 -18.46 3.36
N PRO A 19 26.68 -18.87 4.04
CA PRO A 19 25.75 -19.85 3.48
C PRO A 19 25.15 -19.30 2.18
N SER A 20 25.29 -20.07 1.10
CA SER A 20 24.66 -19.79 -0.19
C SER A 20 23.17 -19.49 0.02
N PRO A 21 22.60 -18.46 -0.65
CA PRO A 21 21.16 -18.27 -0.61
C PRO A 21 20.52 -19.55 -1.16
N LEU A 22 19.61 -20.13 -0.38
CA LEU A 22 18.83 -21.30 -0.79
C LEU A 22 18.17 -20.99 -2.12
N ARG A 23 18.79 -21.47 -3.20
CA ARG A 23 18.29 -21.29 -4.56
C ARG A 23 17.11 -22.23 -4.68
N CYS A 24 15.90 -21.67 -4.61
CA CYS A 24 14.67 -22.42 -4.91
C CYS A 24 14.87 -23.06 -6.29
N ARG A 25 15.00 -24.39 -6.34
CA ARG A 25 15.11 -25.13 -7.59
C ARG A 25 13.72 -25.16 -8.23
N THR A 26 13.41 -24.17 -9.06
CA THR A 26 12.28 -24.26 -9.99
C THR A 26 12.55 -25.38 -11.00
N PRO A 27 11.57 -26.25 -11.32
CA PRO A 27 11.72 -27.22 -12.39
C PRO A 27 11.97 -26.51 -13.72
N ALA A 28 12.76 -27.14 -14.59
CA ALA A 28 13.07 -26.63 -15.93
C ALA A 28 11.76 -26.37 -16.71
N GLY A 29 11.47 -25.09 -16.99
CA GLY A 29 10.24 -24.66 -17.69
C GLY A 29 9.50 -23.52 -17.00
N CYS A 30 9.75 -23.27 -15.70
CA CYS A 30 9.20 -22.11 -15.02
C CYS A 30 9.99 -20.84 -15.41
N ARG A 31 9.59 -20.17 -16.51
CA ARG A 31 10.10 -18.83 -16.80
C ARG A 31 9.77 -17.96 -15.58
N ARG A 32 10.79 -17.32 -14.99
CA ARG A 32 10.56 -16.25 -14.01
C ARG A 32 9.67 -15.22 -14.71
N ARG A 33 8.39 -15.16 -14.34
CA ARG A 33 7.61 -13.96 -14.59
C ARG A 33 8.28 -12.89 -13.73
N THR A 34 9.02 -11.99 -14.36
CA THR A 34 9.28 -10.68 -13.77
C THR A 34 7.92 -10.01 -13.71
N HIS A 35 7.14 -10.31 -12.67
CA HIS A 35 5.96 -9.53 -12.39
C HIS A 35 6.46 -8.10 -12.14
N PRO A 36 5.99 -7.09 -12.90
CA PRO A 36 6.20 -5.72 -12.48
C PRO A 36 5.63 -5.59 -11.06
N LYS A 37 6.34 -4.90 -10.16
CA LYS A 37 5.92 -4.79 -8.77
C LYS A 37 4.48 -4.26 -8.71
N PRO A 38 3.57 -4.93 -7.98
CA PRO A 38 2.13 -4.64 -8.04
C PRO A 38 1.73 -3.32 -7.36
N TRP A 39 2.65 -2.64 -6.66
CA TRP A 39 2.36 -1.39 -5.97
C TRP A 39 2.75 -0.13 -6.74
N THR A 40 3.13 -0.25 -8.01
CA THR A 40 3.31 0.94 -8.86
C THR A 40 1.93 1.57 -9.05
N VAL A 41 1.53 2.45 -8.13
CA VAL A 41 0.33 3.25 -8.29
C VAL A 41 0.58 4.02 -9.59
N ASN A 42 -0.23 3.76 -10.60
CA ASN A 42 -0.31 4.68 -11.72
C ASN A 42 -0.64 6.01 -11.06
N ARG A 43 0.33 6.92 -11.09
CA ARG A 43 0.12 8.30 -10.70
C ARG A 43 -1.10 8.74 -11.51
N ILE A 44 -2.24 8.90 -10.84
CA ILE A 44 -3.45 9.41 -11.48
C ILE A 44 -3.12 10.88 -11.72
N GLU A 45 -2.52 11.16 -12.88
CA GLU A 45 -2.44 12.53 -13.38
C GLU A 45 -3.88 13.02 -13.52
N PRO A 46 -4.26 14.13 -12.88
CA PRO A 46 -5.64 14.58 -12.88
C PRO A 46 -6.01 15.09 -14.28
N ASP A 47 -6.63 14.23 -15.10
CA ASP A 47 -7.37 14.72 -16.26
C ASP A 47 -8.60 15.49 -15.77
N SER A 48 -8.71 16.74 -16.19
CA SER A 48 -9.30 17.85 -15.43
C SER A 48 -10.82 17.95 -15.52
N ALA A 49 -11.55 16.82 -15.41
CA ALA A 49 -13.01 16.85 -15.45
C ALA A 49 -13.76 15.77 -14.65
N SER A 50 -13.09 14.74 -14.11
CA SER A 50 -13.79 13.63 -13.43
C SER A 50 -13.08 13.17 -12.15
N LEU A 51 -13.86 12.80 -11.12
CA LEU A 51 -13.32 12.29 -9.87
C LEU A 51 -12.66 10.93 -10.10
N PRO A 52 -11.48 10.65 -9.49
CA PRO A 52 -10.82 9.35 -9.59
C PRO A 52 -11.76 8.19 -9.23
N TRP A 53 -11.74 7.10 -10.00
CA TRP A 53 -12.63 5.96 -9.76
C TRP A 53 -11.86 4.64 -9.77
N ALA A 54 -12.25 3.73 -8.87
CA ALA A 54 -11.64 2.41 -8.73
C ALA A 54 -12.71 1.31 -8.88
N PRO A 55 -12.61 0.42 -9.90
CA PRO A 55 -13.60 -0.64 -10.12
C PRO A 55 -13.71 -1.60 -8.93
N ALA A 56 -12.58 -2.03 -8.38
CA ALA A 56 -12.56 -2.91 -7.22
C ALA A 56 -13.25 -2.28 -6.00
N ALA A 57 -13.19 -0.94 -5.84
CA ALA A 57 -13.93 -0.29 -4.76
C ALA A 57 -15.45 -0.38 -5.02
N ASP A 58 -15.89 -0.22 -6.26
CA ASP A 58 -17.32 -0.31 -6.60
C ASP A 58 -17.89 -1.72 -6.40
N GLU A 59 -17.17 -2.74 -6.86
CA GLU A 59 -17.55 -4.15 -6.73
C GLU A 59 -17.61 -4.61 -5.27
N ASN A 60 -16.66 -4.18 -4.45
CA ASN A 60 -16.53 -4.67 -3.07
C ASN A 60 -17.45 -3.96 -2.06
N LYS A 61 -17.96 -2.76 -2.37
CA LYS A 61 -18.60 -1.88 -1.38
C LYS A 61 -19.77 -2.54 -0.64
N GLN A 62 -20.62 -3.29 -1.36
CA GLN A 62 -21.82 -3.90 -0.76
C GLN A 62 -21.49 -5.07 0.17
N ALA A 63 -20.52 -5.91 -0.21
CA ALA A 63 -20.09 -7.04 0.61
C ALA A 63 -19.46 -6.55 1.93
N ILE A 64 -18.64 -5.49 1.86
CA ILE A 64 -18.04 -4.87 3.04
C ILE A 64 -19.11 -4.22 3.92
N LEU A 65 -20.03 -3.44 3.33
CA LEU A 65 -21.12 -2.80 4.08
C LEU A 65 -21.94 -3.83 4.89
N THR A 66 -22.23 -4.97 4.27
CA THR A 66 -22.98 -6.07 4.91
C THR A 66 -22.27 -6.59 6.18
N VAL A 67 -20.95 -6.64 6.17
CA VAL A 67 -20.16 -7.04 7.35
C VAL A 67 -20.14 -5.91 8.38
N LEU A 68 -19.86 -4.67 7.96
CA LEU A 68 -19.80 -3.50 8.84
C LEU A 68 -21.10 -3.31 9.63
N GLN A 69 -22.27 -3.47 8.99
CA GLN A 69 -23.59 -3.37 9.64
C GLN A 69 -23.77 -4.36 10.80
N ARG A 70 -23.11 -5.51 10.77
CA ARG A 70 -23.21 -6.51 11.85
C ARG A 70 -22.48 -6.04 13.09
N HIS A 71 -21.38 -5.30 12.92
CA HIS A 71 -20.46 -4.91 13.98
C HIS A 71 -20.65 -3.47 14.48
N LEU A 72 -21.07 -2.55 13.62
CA LEU A 72 -21.14 -1.11 13.91
C LEU A 72 -22.59 -0.66 14.11
N ARG A 73 -23.21 -1.08 15.22
CA ARG A 73 -24.65 -0.88 15.49
C ARG A 73 -24.98 0.35 16.34
N SER A 74 -23.97 1.00 16.91
CA SER A 74 -24.13 2.12 17.83
C SER A 74 -23.39 3.34 17.29
N PRO A 75 -23.79 4.57 17.68
CA PRO A 75 -23.09 5.77 17.27
C PRO A 75 -21.62 5.73 17.68
N ALA A 76 -20.73 5.99 16.73
CA ALA A 76 -19.29 5.96 16.92
C ALA A 76 -18.59 6.75 15.80
N SER A 77 -17.30 7.02 15.99
CA SER A 77 -16.43 7.50 14.89
C SER A 77 -15.63 6.33 14.32
N VAL A 78 -15.52 6.26 13.00
CA VAL A 78 -14.77 5.22 12.28
C VAL A 78 -13.71 5.89 11.41
N LEU A 79 -12.46 5.45 11.55
CA LEU A 79 -11.36 5.92 10.71
C LEU A 79 -11.08 4.92 9.59
N GLU A 80 -11.26 5.35 8.35
CA GLU A 80 -10.81 4.64 7.16
C GLU A 80 -9.38 5.07 6.83
N LEU A 81 -8.45 4.11 6.90
CA LEU A 81 -7.05 4.30 6.54
C LEU A 81 -6.86 4.02 5.05
N GLY A 82 -6.30 4.96 4.31
CA GLY A 82 -6.05 4.80 2.87
C GLY A 82 -7.34 4.79 2.06
N ALA A 83 -8.17 5.83 2.24
CA ALA A 83 -9.47 5.95 1.58
C ALA A 83 -9.37 6.07 0.04
N GLY A 84 -8.17 6.33 -0.50
CA GLY A 84 -7.90 6.38 -1.93
C GLY A 84 -8.83 7.35 -2.66
N THR A 85 -9.67 6.80 -3.54
CA THR A 85 -10.62 7.61 -4.31
C THR A 85 -11.79 8.15 -3.47
N GLY A 86 -12.03 7.64 -2.26
CA GLY A 86 -13.14 8.05 -1.38
C GLY A 86 -14.50 7.41 -1.71
N GLN A 87 -14.54 6.41 -2.60
CA GLN A 87 -15.77 5.71 -3.00
C GLN A 87 -16.46 5.01 -1.81
N HIS A 88 -15.66 4.31 -1.01
CA HIS A 88 -16.11 3.61 0.19
C HIS A 88 -16.53 4.57 1.29
N ALA A 89 -15.75 5.61 1.56
CA ALA A 89 -16.11 6.66 2.49
C ALA A 89 -17.53 7.23 2.26
N VAL A 90 -17.84 7.63 1.02
CA VAL A 90 -19.17 8.13 0.66
C VAL A 90 -20.24 7.06 0.86
N HIS A 91 -19.99 5.85 0.36
CA HIS A 91 -20.96 4.76 0.44
C HIS A 91 -21.29 4.37 1.88
N PHE A 92 -20.29 4.24 2.74
CA PHE A 92 -20.47 3.81 4.13
C PHE A 92 -21.05 4.92 5.01
N ALA A 93 -20.58 6.17 4.85
CA ALA A 93 -21.14 7.31 5.59
C ALA A 93 -22.63 7.49 5.29
N THR A 94 -23.03 7.33 4.03
CA THR A 94 -24.45 7.42 3.62
C THR A 94 -25.27 6.26 4.19
N ALA A 95 -24.73 5.04 4.14
CA ALA A 95 -25.46 3.84 4.56
C ALA A 95 -25.51 3.64 6.09
N LEU A 96 -24.60 4.27 6.83
CA LEU A 96 -24.43 4.15 8.28
C LEU A 96 -24.47 5.55 8.94
N PRO A 97 -25.58 6.30 8.84
CA PRO A 97 -25.63 7.72 9.21
C PRO A 97 -25.48 7.98 10.72
N TRP A 98 -25.58 6.95 11.56
CA TRP A 98 -25.27 7.05 12.99
C TRP A 98 -23.77 7.06 13.27
N LEU A 99 -22.93 6.74 12.28
CA LEU A 99 -21.48 6.76 12.39
C LEU A 99 -20.91 8.04 11.80
N ARG A 100 -19.91 8.59 12.49
CA ARG A 100 -19.04 9.62 11.91
C ARG A 100 -17.90 8.94 11.15
N TRP A 101 -18.01 8.90 9.83
CA TRP A 101 -16.98 8.30 8.98
C TRP A 101 -15.86 9.30 8.68
N LEU A 102 -14.62 8.94 9.03
CA LEU A 102 -13.43 9.77 8.86
C LEU A 102 -12.54 9.11 7.81
N ALA A 103 -12.45 9.71 6.63
CA ALA A 103 -11.58 9.23 5.56
C ALA A 103 -10.19 9.88 5.68
N SER A 104 -9.13 9.06 5.65
CA SER A 104 -7.75 9.53 5.72
C SER A 104 -6.91 9.02 4.55
N GLU A 105 -5.95 9.84 4.11
CA GLU A 105 -5.01 9.53 3.05
C GLU A 105 -3.71 10.35 3.19
N LEU A 106 -2.70 9.98 2.42
CA LEU A 106 -1.49 10.74 2.16
C LEU A 106 -1.84 12.11 1.54
N PRO A 107 -1.05 13.16 1.84
CA PRO A 107 -1.34 14.53 1.39
C PRO A 107 -1.60 14.67 -0.12
N ALA A 108 -0.91 13.88 -0.95
CA ALA A 108 -1.06 13.92 -2.40
C ALA A 108 -2.45 13.49 -2.91
N LEU A 109 -3.19 12.67 -2.15
CA LEU A 109 -4.51 12.16 -2.52
C LEU A 109 -5.66 12.92 -1.85
N LEU A 110 -5.37 13.74 -0.84
CA LEU A 110 -6.38 14.51 -0.12
C LEU A 110 -7.24 15.43 -1.01
N PRO A 111 -6.71 16.13 -2.05
CA PRO A 111 -7.55 16.99 -2.89
C PRO A 111 -8.66 16.21 -3.61
N GLY A 112 -8.35 15.04 -4.18
CA GLY A 112 -9.32 14.20 -4.88
C GLY A 112 -10.35 13.60 -3.93
N LEU A 113 -9.89 13.11 -2.77
CA LEU A 113 -10.77 12.63 -1.70
C LEU A 113 -11.72 13.73 -1.22
N ALA A 114 -11.20 14.91 -0.89
CA ALA A 114 -11.98 16.05 -0.41
C ALA A 114 -13.01 16.50 -1.44
N ALA A 115 -12.65 16.57 -2.73
CA ALA A 115 -13.57 16.93 -3.79
C ALA A 115 -14.76 15.95 -3.88
N ARG A 116 -14.50 14.64 -3.74
CA ARG A 116 -15.57 13.63 -3.71
C ARG A 116 -16.48 13.79 -2.49
N LEU A 117 -15.90 13.99 -1.30
CA LEU A 117 -16.68 14.15 -0.07
C LEU A 117 -17.56 15.41 -0.12
N ALA A 118 -17.03 16.52 -0.63
CA ALA A 118 -17.77 17.75 -0.83
C ALA A 118 -18.95 17.56 -1.81
N LEU A 119 -18.73 16.84 -2.90
CA LEU A 119 -19.77 16.55 -3.89
C LEU A 119 -20.89 15.66 -3.33
N ALA A 120 -20.55 14.76 -2.40
CA ALA A 120 -21.50 13.84 -1.80
C ALA A 120 -22.44 14.51 -0.79
N GLY A 121 -22.08 15.68 -0.23
CA GLY A 121 -22.92 16.39 0.73
C GLY A 121 -23.28 15.54 1.96
N LEU A 122 -22.32 14.78 2.47
CA LEU A 122 -22.54 13.83 3.58
C LEU A 122 -23.08 14.56 4.83
N PRO A 123 -23.97 13.89 5.60
CA PRO A 123 -24.59 14.46 6.80
C PRO A 123 -23.61 14.70 7.97
#